data_AF-A0A938UUN3-F1
#
_entry.id   AF-A0A938UUN3-F1
#
_cell.length_a   1.000
_cell.length_b   1.000
_cell.length_c   1.000
_cell.angle_alpha   90.00
_cell.angle_beta   90.00
_cell.angle_gamma   90.00
#
_symmetry.space_group_name_H-M   'P 1'
#
loop_
_entity.id
_entity.type
_entity.pdbx_description
1 polymer ?
#
loop_
_entity_poly.entity_id
_entity_poly.type
_entity_poly.pdbx_seq_one_letter_code
_entity_poly.pdbx_strand_id
1 'polypeptide(L)'
;KDALGASVEILFTAAGTPKGLMLATIESSGTAAMRGAYDILARGQGYSIDESAVHLASFTAAGAPLTTLSCSVSHAGATFADLFGGALGLFRAAVVCRPDVSRADRAQKLHLISTAPYGAGWSTTITDDDLLSNDGDPVLAVERADAPNVVIVSRPLGLTSDATDQLSLADHPAVEAQGRREAEYRVPAANKDALWPIAKAAAASHLAADQTLQVLSVRVAPWVRAEVGDVVYLDLTHPAIWTWAANPGSPGYSGPARVVGRKINPRTLQTTLVLLIDGAVQIRALSPAAEIAAFQHATTPTWIDVPLIYLPHMTAALAAAGGPVWLYHYKVGAVENVGERHQVSAAAEVGGLCRLTIAANPTGHTLSTAARSTLTLPTLGGGHIAAWQANFAHIDDGTQWG
;
A
#
# COMPACT_ATOMS: atom_id res chain seq x y z
N LYS A 1 17.99 53.08 -25.66
CA LYS A 1 17.16 52.78 -24.47
C LYS A 1 17.23 51.27 -24.30
N ASP A 2 18.23 50.82 -23.56
CA ASP A 2 18.41 49.40 -23.27
C ASP A 2 17.36 48.97 -22.24
N ALA A 3 16.73 47.83 -22.48
CA ALA A 3 15.76 47.24 -21.58
C ALA A 3 16.49 46.72 -20.33
N LEU A 4 16.73 47.61 -19.37
CA LEU A 4 17.07 47.27 -17.99
C LEU A 4 15.90 46.50 -17.38
N GLY A 5 16.09 45.22 -17.09
CA GLY A 5 15.18 44.44 -16.24
C GLY A 5 14.42 43.27 -16.89
N ALA A 6 14.69 42.89 -18.13
CA ALA A 6 14.11 41.67 -18.70
C ALA A 6 15.04 40.46 -18.46
N SER A 7 14.71 39.60 -17.48
CA SER A 7 15.29 38.26 -17.39
C SER A 7 14.56 37.33 -18.36
N VAL A 8 15.27 36.84 -19.37
CA VAL A 8 14.77 35.74 -20.22
C VAL A 8 15.23 34.45 -19.59
N GLU A 9 14.30 33.70 -18.98
CA GLU A 9 14.54 32.32 -18.58
C GLU A 9 14.06 31.40 -19.71
N ILE A 10 14.99 30.63 -20.28
CA ILE A 10 14.63 29.63 -21.29
C ILE A 10 14.07 28.42 -20.54
N LEU A 11 12.74 28.38 -20.42
CA LEU A 11 12.02 27.28 -19.80
C LEU A 11 12.02 26.08 -20.76
N PHE A 12 12.78 25.04 -20.40
CA PHE A 12 12.66 23.75 -21.05
C PHE A 12 11.61 22.92 -20.35
N THR A 13 10.71 22.34 -21.14
CA THR A 13 9.65 21.47 -20.65
C THR A 13 9.92 20.07 -21.13
N ALA A 14 9.93 19.11 -20.19
CA ALA A 14 9.94 17.70 -20.51
C ALA A 14 8.58 17.09 -20.22
N ALA A 15 8.06 16.32 -21.17
CA ALA A 15 6.82 15.56 -20.99
C ALA A 15 7.08 14.08 -21.24
N GLY A 16 6.39 13.22 -20.48
CA GLY A 16 6.56 11.78 -20.61
C GLY A 16 6.05 11.03 -19.39
N THR A 17 6.47 9.77 -19.25
CA THR A 17 6.16 8.98 -18.07
C THR A 17 6.98 9.48 -16.88
N PRO A 18 6.46 9.46 -15.64
CA PRO A 18 7.20 9.82 -14.43
C PRO A 18 8.53 9.09 -14.30
N LYS A 19 8.57 7.79 -14.62
CA LYS A 19 9.82 7.02 -14.67
C LYS A 19 10.82 7.67 -15.62
N GLY A 20 10.41 7.88 -16.88
CA GLY A 20 11.30 8.45 -17.90
C GLY A 20 11.80 9.83 -17.53
N LEU A 21 10.94 10.67 -16.93
CA LEU A 21 11.30 12.01 -16.48
C LEU A 21 12.22 12.01 -15.26
N MET A 22 12.01 11.11 -14.29
CA MET A 22 12.90 10.97 -13.14
C MET A 22 14.30 10.50 -13.59
N LEU A 23 14.36 9.47 -14.42
CA LEU A 23 15.62 8.95 -14.96
C LEU A 23 16.31 9.98 -15.86
N ALA A 24 15.56 10.70 -16.69
CA ALA A 24 16.11 11.77 -17.51
C ALA A 24 16.71 12.89 -16.65
N THR A 25 16.02 13.29 -15.57
CA THR A 25 16.55 14.28 -14.62
C THR A 25 17.84 13.79 -13.94
N ILE A 26 17.93 12.50 -13.61
CA ILE A 26 19.11 11.91 -12.95
C ILE A 26 20.29 11.79 -13.93
N GLU A 27 20.07 11.21 -15.10
CA GLU A 27 21.13 10.81 -16.04
C GLU A 27 21.62 11.96 -16.93
N SER A 28 20.77 12.94 -17.23
CA SER A 28 21.09 13.88 -18.30
C SER A 28 22.28 14.79 -17.98
N SER A 29 23.19 14.86 -18.94
CA SER A 29 24.43 15.65 -18.90
C SER A 29 24.39 16.86 -19.84
N GLY A 30 23.44 16.85 -20.80
CA GLY A 30 23.38 17.82 -21.89
C GLY A 30 23.99 17.36 -23.20
N THR A 31 24.57 16.15 -23.23
CA THR A 31 25.05 15.51 -24.46
C THR A 31 24.40 14.15 -24.57
N ALA A 32 23.59 13.95 -25.61
CA ALA A 32 22.77 12.76 -25.72
C ALA A 32 23.59 11.46 -25.65
N ALA A 33 23.05 10.48 -24.91
CA ALA A 33 23.57 9.11 -24.81
C ALA A 33 25.00 8.95 -24.26
N MET A 34 25.52 9.90 -23.47
CA MET A 34 26.81 9.74 -22.80
C MET A 34 26.72 9.03 -21.44
N ARG A 35 25.61 9.21 -20.72
CA ARG A 35 25.42 8.66 -19.36
C ARG A 35 24.48 7.48 -19.26
N GLY A 36 23.73 7.17 -20.31
CA GLY A 36 22.72 6.14 -20.31
C GLY A 36 21.64 6.36 -21.35
N ALA A 37 20.64 5.50 -21.34
CA ALA A 37 19.50 5.59 -22.26
C ALA A 37 18.58 6.81 -21.99
N TYR A 38 18.64 7.41 -20.79
CA TYR A 38 17.82 8.57 -20.43
C TYR A 38 18.63 9.88 -20.41
N ASP A 39 19.87 9.90 -20.90
CA ASP A 39 20.63 11.14 -21.13
C ASP A 39 20.08 11.87 -22.37
N ILE A 40 18.99 12.60 -22.18
CA ILE A 40 18.20 13.22 -23.25
C ILE A 40 17.92 14.70 -23.04
N LEU A 41 18.09 15.22 -21.83
CA LEU A 41 17.84 16.63 -21.52
C LEU A 41 19.02 17.50 -21.94
N ALA A 42 18.75 18.78 -22.20
CA ALA A 42 19.80 19.73 -22.57
C ALA A 42 20.70 20.06 -21.38
N ARG A 43 21.84 20.69 -21.67
CA ARG A 43 22.87 21.00 -20.67
C ARG A 43 22.30 21.84 -19.54
N GLY A 44 22.58 21.42 -18.30
CA GLY A 44 22.15 22.10 -17.08
C GLY A 44 20.76 21.70 -16.56
N GLN A 45 20.10 20.71 -17.18
CA GLN A 45 18.75 20.27 -16.80
C GLN A 45 18.71 18.92 -16.09
N GLY A 46 19.86 18.25 -15.96
CA GLY A 46 19.99 16.98 -15.24
C GLY A 46 21.22 16.96 -14.34
N TYR A 47 21.31 15.91 -13.52
CA TYR A 47 22.37 15.74 -12.52
C TYR A 47 23.63 15.06 -13.07
N SER A 48 23.64 14.62 -14.33
CA SER A 48 24.76 13.93 -14.96
C SER A 48 25.26 12.69 -14.18
N ILE A 49 24.36 11.98 -13.52
CA ILE A 49 24.68 10.73 -12.81
C ILE A 49 24.70 9.58 -13.82
N ASP A 50 25.76 8.79 -13.80
CA ASP A 50 25.91 7.67 -14.72
C ASP A 50 24.87 6.56 -14.46
N GLU A 51 24.33 5.95 -15.52
CA GLU A 51 23.37 4.85 -15.43
C GLU A 51 23.89 3.69 -14.57
N SER A 52 25.22 3.46 -14.56
CA SER A 52 25.83 2.43 -13.71
C SER A 52 25.63 2.65 -12.21
N ALA A 53 25.41 3.90 -11.80
CA ALA A 53 25.10 4.30 -10.42
C ALA A 53 23.58 4.32 -10.12
N VAL A 54 22.73 3.94 -11.07
CA VAL A 54 21.27 3.90 -10.94
C VAL A 54 20.77 2.47 -11.03
N HIS A 55 19.87 2.07 -10.13
CA HIS A 55 19.23 0.77 -10.20
C HIS A 55 17.92 0.85 -11.01
N LEU A 56 18.05 0.81 -12.34
CA LEU A 56 16.94 1.00 -13.29
C LEU A 56 15.70 0.10 -13.04
N ALA A 57 15.92 -1.13 -12.59
CA ALA A 57 14.83 -2.07 -12.30
C ALA A 57 13.91 -1.56 -11.17
N SER A 58 14.46 -0.86 -10.17
CA SER A 58 13.67 -0.31 -9.06
C SER A 58 12.69 0.78 -9.52
N PHE A 59 13.10 1.62 -10.48
CA PHE A 59 12.24 2.64 -11.09
C PHE A 59 11.12 2.03 -11.96
N THR A 60 11.26 0.76 -12.34
CA THR A 60 10.24 0.03 -13.10
C THR A 60 9.27 -0.70 -12.17
N ALA A 61 9.79 -1.35 -11.12
CA ALA A 61 9.01 -2.18 -10.20
C ALA A 61 8.23 -1.37 -9.14
N ALA A 62 8.84 -0.32 -8.56
CA ALA A 62 8.19 0.55 -7.57
C ALA A 62 7.35 1.66 -8.22
N GLY A 63 7.26 1.68 -9.55
CA GLY A 63 6.63 2.73 -10.32
C GLY A 63 5.11 2.56 -10.53
N ALA A 64 4.43 1.57 -9.95
CA ALA A 64 2.96 1.51 -10.04
C ALA A 64 2.37 2.19 -8.80
N PRO A 65 1.53 3.25 -8.92
CA PRO A 65 0.80 3.73 -10.11
C PRO A 65 1.46 4.90 -10.87
N LEU A 66 2.68 5.33 -10.51
CA LEU A 66 3.43 6.39 -11.21
C LEU A 66 3.64 6.13 -12.71
N THR A 67 3.60 4.90 -13.19
CA THR A 67 3.91 4.50 -14.57
C THR A 67 2.76 4.73 -15.54
N THR A 68 1.53 4.85 -15.04
CA THR A 68 0.33 5.10 -15.87
C THR A 68 0.03 6.58 -16.04
N LEU A 69 0.69 7.44 -15.28
CA LEU A 69 0.54 8.89 -15.38
C LEU A 69 1.42 9.44 -16.51
N SER A 70 0.93 10.48 -17.17
CA SER A 70 1.76 11.35 -18.00
C SER A 70 2.03 12.62 -17.20
N CYS A 71 3.30 13.02 -17.13
CA CYS A 71 3.73 14.21 -16.41
C CYS A 71 4.38 15.23 -17.34
N SER A 72 4.37 16.48 -16.90
CA SER A 72 5.04 17.60 -17.56
C SER A 72 5.76 18.41 -16.50
N VAL A 73 7.07 18.56 -16.64
CA VAL A 73 7.93 19.24 -15.67
C VAL A 73 8.78 20.31 -16.35
N SER A 74 9.08 21.39 -15.63
CA SER A 74 10.11 22.36 -16.01
C SER A 74 11.30 22.21 -15.09
N HIS A 75 12.46 21.93 -15.66
CA HIS A 75 13.71 21.74 -14.92
C HIS A 75 14.38 23.06 -14.50
N ALA A 76 13.85 24.21 -14.93
CA ALA A 76 14.45 25.50 -14.65
C ALA A 76 14.31 25.87 -13.16
N GLY A 77 15.45 26.05 -12.48
CA GLY A 77 15.52 26.48 -11.08
C GLY A 77 14.98 25.50 -10.03
N ALA A 78 14.54 24.31 -10.42
CA ALA A 78 13.89 23.34 -9.55
C ALA A 78 14.80 22.14 -9.23
N THR A 79 14.78 21.69 -7.98
CA THR A 79 15.48 20.46 -7.59
C THR A 79 14.64 19.22 -7.93
N PHE A 80 15.27 18.03 -7.94
CA PHE A 80 14.54 16.76 -8.06
C PHE A 80 13.39 16.63 -7.06
N ALA A 81 13.61 17.09 -5.83
CA ALA A 81 12.61 17.07 -4.77
C ALA A 81 11.44 18.02 -5.08
N ASP A 82 11.70 19.20 -5.64
CA ASP A 82 10.64 20.13 -6.04
C ASP A 82 9.79 19.59 -7.20
N LEU A 83 10.43 18.85 -8.12
CA LEU A 83 9.76 18.28 -9.29
C LEU A 83 8.95 17.02 -8.97
N PHE A 84 9.50 16.11 -8.18
CA PHE A 84 8.94 14.76 -7.99
C PHE A 84 8.63 14.42 -6.54
N GLY A 85 9.08 15.21 -5.57
CA GLY A 85 8.93 14.91 -4.14
C GLY A 85 7.47 14.77 -3.70
N GLY A 86 6.57 15.63 -4.20
CA GLY A 86 5.14 15.50 -3.90
C GLY A 86 4.51 14.24 -4.51
N ALA A 87 4.89 13.86 -5.73
CA ALA A 87 4.43 12.61 -6.35
C ALA A 87 4.98 11.38 -5.63
N LEU A 88 6.27 11.38 -5.28
CA LEU A 88 6.91 10.32 -4.52
C LEU A 88 6.28 10.19 -3.12
N GLY A 89 6.04 11.30 -2.43
CA GLY A 89 5.37 11.34 -1.13
C GLY A 89 3.97 10.77 -1.17
N LEU A 90 3.12 11.23 -2.10
CA LEU A 90 1.74 10.76 -2.26
C LEU A 90 1.67 9.25 -2.53
N PHE A 91 2.61 8.71 -3.30
CA PHE A 91 2.65 7.29 -3.64
C PHE A 91 3.54 6.46 -2.71
N ARG A 92 3.91 6.99 -1.54
CA ARG A 92 4.74 6.32 -0.53
C ARG A 92 6.00 5.70 -1.17
N ALA A 93 6.72 6.51 -1.91
CA ALA A 93 7.96 6.16 -2.56
C ALA A 93 9.06 7.15 -2.20
N ALA A 94 10.31 6.71 -2.28
CA ALA A 94 11.47 7.57 -2.08
C ALA A 94 12.64 7.10 -2.95
N VAL A 95 13.48 8.03 -3.37
CA VAL A 95 14.76 7.71 -4.00
C VAL A 95 15.84 7.73 -2.93
N VAL A 96 16.53 6.60 -2.75
CA VAL A 96 17.60 6.45 -1.74
C VAL A 96 18.84 5.85 -2.36
N CYS A 97 20.00 6.19 -1.80
CA CYS A 97 21.25 5.49 -2.10
C CYS A 97 21.34 4.26 -1.20
N ARG A 98 21.46 3.07 -1.79
CA ARG A 98 21.61 1.80 -1.05
C ARG A 98 22.41 0.79 -1.86
N PRO A 99 22.98 -0.26 -1.22
CA PRO A 99 23.70 -1.29 -1.94
C PRO A 99 22.76 -2.12 -2.82
N ASP A 100 23.22 -2.41 -4.04
CA ASP A 100 22.55 -3.32 -4.97
C ASP A 100 22.75 -4.77 -4.52
N VAL A 101 21.78 -5.30 -3.79
CA VAL A 101 21.80 -6.67 -3.23
C VAL A 101 21.78 -7.76 -4.31
N SER A 102 21.44 -7.42 -5.56
CA SER A 102 21.46 -8.36 -6.68
C SER A 102 22.87 -8.63 -7.22
N ARG A 103 23.86 -7.81 -6.84
CA ARG A 103 25.25 -7.93 -7.27
C ARG A 103 26.18 -8.35 -6.14
N ALA A 104 27.21 -9.11 -6.49
CA ALA A 104 28.22 -9.59 -5.53
C ALA A 104 29.05 -8.45 -4.93
N ASP A 105 29.30 -7.39 -5.71
CA ASP A 105 30.07 -6.21 -5.30
C ASP A 105 29.28 -5.24 -4.40
N ARG A 106 27.95 -5.41 -4.29
CA ARG A 106 27.05 -4.56 -3.50
C ARG A 106 27.28 -3.07 -3.75
N ALA A 107 27.54 -2.70 -4.99
CA ALA A 107 27.78 -1.31 -5.37
C ALA A 107 26.61 -0.41 -4.90
N GLN A 108 26.94 0.77 -4.38
CA GLN A 108 25.95 1.76 -3.97
C GLN A 108 25.29 2.36 -5.20
N LYS A 109 23.96 2.31 -5.25
CA LYS A 109 23.17 2.85 -6.36
C LYS A 109 21.99 3.65 -5.86
N LEU A 110 21.44 4.49 -6.72
CA LEU A 110 20.14 5.12 -6.51
C LEU A 110 19.02 4.13 -6.80
N HIS A 111 18.18 3.87 -5.80
CA HIS A 111 17.01 3.01 -5.88
C HIS A 111 15.74 3.82 -5.65
N LEU A 112 14.68 3.53 -6.41
CA LEU A 112 13.32 3.90 -6.07
C LEU A 112 12.73 2.81 -5.16
N ILE A 113 12.45 3.16 -3.90
CA ILE A 113 11.92 2.24 -2.90
C ILE A 113 10.51 2.64 -2.48
N SER A 114 9.75 1.69 -1.91
CA SER A 114 8.52 2.00 -1.20
C SER A 114 8.81 2.35 0.26
N THR A 115 8.09 3.35 0.77
CA THR A 115 8.09 3.80 2.16
C THR A 115 6.79 3.42 2.89
N ALA A 116 5.92 2.62 2.26
CA ALA A 116 4.70 2.14 2.91
C ALA A 116 5.04 1.22 4.09
N PRO A 117 4.33 1.33 5.24
CA PRO A 117 4.64 0.57 6.46
C PRO A 117 4.34 -0.93 6.34
N TYR A 118 3.69 -1.35 5.25
CA TYR A 118 3.28 -2.73 4.97
C TYR A 118 4.03 -3.33 3.77
N GLY A 119 4.02 -4.66 3.67
CA GLY A 119 4.59 -5.42 2.55
C GLY A 119 4.69 -6.92 2.87
N ALA A 120 4.93 -7.73 1.85
CA ALA A 120 5.24 -9.15 1.99
C ALA A 120 6.70 -9.40 1.57
N GLY A 121 7.31 -10.49 2.08
CA GLY A 121 8.69 -10.84 1.77
C GLY A 121 9.70 -10.11 2.65
N TRP A 122 9.80 -10.56 3.91
CA TRP A 122 10.72 -10.00 4.89
C TRP A 122 12.17 -10.26 4.48
N SER A 123 13.01 -9.23 4.50
CA SER A 123 14.45 -9.39 4.25
C SER A 123 15.16 -10.06 5.42
N THR A 124 14.68 -9.81 6.64
CA THR A 124 15.17 -10.41 7.88
C THR A 124 14.08 -10.35 8.95
N THR A 125 14.17 -11.28 9.90
CA THR A 125 13.50 -11.16 11.19
C THR A 125 14.46 -10.50 12.17
N ILE A 126 13.94 -9.63 13.03
CA ILE A 126 14.68 -9.00 14.13
C ILE A 126 13.98 -9.40 15.42
N THR A 127 14.70 -10.11 16.28
CA THR A 127 14.20 -10.52 17.61
C THR A 127 14.92 -9.76 18.71
N ASP A 128 14.52 -9.99 19.97
CA ASP A 128 15.20 -9.42 21.13
C ASP A 128 16.69 -9.81 21.20
N ASP A 129 17.09 -10.94 20.62
CA ASP A 129 18.49 -11.40 20.58
C ASP A 129 19.37 -10.56 19.63
N ASP A 130 18.76 -9.87 18.66
CA ASP A 130 19.46 -9.00 17.72
C ASP A 130 19.70 -7.59 18.29
N LEU A 131 19.11 -7.27 19.44
CA LEU A 131 19.15 -5.95 20.06
C LEU A 131 20.44 -5.69 20.83
N LEU A 132 21.00 -4.48 20.66
CA LEU A 132 22.20 -4.05 21.38
C LEU A 132 21.87 -3.08 22.51
N SER A 133 21.92 -3.55 23.75
CA SER A 133 21.66 -2.79 24.99
C SER A 133 22.92 -2.16 25.63
N ASN A 134 24.07 -2.28 24.98
CA ASN A 134 25.37 -1.89 25.53
C ASN A 134 25.53 -0.37 25.80
N ASP A 135 24.71 0.47 25.19
CA ASP A 135 24.76 1.93 25.32
C ASP A 135 23.37 2.51 25.62
N GLY A 136 22.64 1.88 26.54
CA GLY A 136 21.29 2.29 26.98
C GLY A 136 20.16 1.43 26.39
N ASP A 137 18.95 1.99 26.31
CA ASP A 137 17.78 1.29 25.80
C ASP A 137 17.93 0.97 24.29
N PRO A 138 17.91 -0.32 23.85
CA PRO A 138 18.05 -0.67 22.45
C PRO A 138 16.89 -0.19 21.58
N VAL A 139 15.71 0.02 22.17
CA VAL A 139 14.52 0.47 21.45
C VAL A 139 14.05 1.80 22.00
N LEU A 140 14.21 2.82 21.17
CA LEU A 140 13.68 4.15 21.46
C LEU A 140 12.41 4.35 20.63
N ALA A 141 11.28 4.55 21.29
CA ALA A 141 10.06 5.01 20.64
C ALA A 141 10.27 6.45 20.19
N VAL A 142 10.47 6.65 18.90
CA VAL A 142 10.66 7.98 18.32
C VAL A 142 9.31 8.43 17.81
N GLU A 143 8.55 9.16 18.62
CA GLU A 143 7.38 9.96 18.19
C GLU A 143 6.23 9.21 17.45
N ARG A 144 4.98 9.54 17.82
CA ARG A 144 3.85 9.20 16.93
C ARG A 144 3.94 10.11 15.72
N ALA A 145 3.92 9.54 14.52
CA ALA A 145 3.89 10.38 13.32
C ALA A 145 2.65 11.29 13.37
N ASP A 146 2.81 12.58 13.07
CA ASP A 146 1.65 13.46 12.98
C ASP A 146 0.86 13.09 11.73
N ALA A 147 -0.23 12.37 11.93
CA ALA A 147 -1.05 11.86 10.85
C ALA A 147 -1.91 12.98 10.26
N PRO A 148 -1.85 13.22 8.93
CA PRO A 148 -2.76 14.17 8.31
C PRO A 148 -4.19 13.62 8.37
N ASN A 149 -5.16 14.48 8.67
CA ASN A 149 -6.59 14.18 8.53
C ASN A 149 -7.22 14.90 7.34
N VAL A 150 -6.43 15.73 6.65
CA VAL A 150 -6.74 16.29 5.34
C VAL A 150 -5.55 16.10 4.42
N VAL A 151 -5.79 15.49 3.25
CA VAL A 151 -4.79 15.37 2.19
C VAL A 151 -5.20 16.23 1.02
N ILE A 152 -4.32 17.13 0.60
CA ILE A 152 -4.49 18.01 -0.55
C ILE A 152 -3.52 17.56 -1.64
N VAL A 153 -4.05 17.24 -2.81
CA VAL A 153 -3.25 16.96 -3.99
C VAL A 153 -3.37 18.13 -4.95
N SER A 154 -2.25 18.80 -5.22
CA SER A 154 -2.19 19.95 -6.12
C SER A 154 -1.54 19.58 -7.45
N ARG A 155 -2.23 19.88 -8.55
CA ARG A 155 -1.72 19.74 -9.92
C ARG A 155 -1.42 21.14 -10.47
N PRO A 156 -0.15 21.48 -10.74
CA PRO A 156 0.19 22.78 -11.32
C PRO A 156 -0.34 22.92 -12.75
N LEU A 157 -1.05 24.03 -13.01
CA LEU A 157 -1.58 24.39 -14.33
C LEU A 157 -0.55 25.26 -15.05
N GLY A 158 0.46 24.63 -15.62
CA GLY A 158 1.58 25.32 -16.27
C GLY A 158 2.74 25.62 -15.33
N LEU A 159 3.80 26.19 -15.90
CA LEU A 159 5.15 26.20 -15.31
C LEU A 159 5.42 27.40 -14.39
N THR A 160 4.68 28.50 -14.57
CA THR A 160 4.89 29.79 -13.89
C THR A 160 3.61 30.37 -13.28
N SER A 161 2.48 29.66 -13.39
CA SER A 161 1.22 30.12 -12.81
C SER A 161 1.04 29.49 -11.43
N ASP A 162 0.66 30.30 -10.44
CA ASP A 162 0.20 29.82 -9.13
C ASP A 162 -1.15 29.07 -9.24
N ALA A 163 -1.72 29.00 -10.45
CA ALA A 163 -2.95 28.27 -10.66
C ALA A 163 -2.68 26.76 -10.51
N THR A 164 -3.37 26.17 -9.55
CA THR A 164 -3.34 24.73 -9.29
C THR A 164 -4.76 24.19 -9.35
N ASP A 165 -4.92 23.03 -9.96
CA ASP A 165 -6.10 22.19 -9.71
C ASP A 165 -5.87 21.45 -8.40
N GLN A 166 -6.82 21.51 -7.48
CA GLN A 166 -6.70 20.84 -6.19
C GLN A 166 -7.77 19.77 -6.00
N LEU A 167 -7.37 18.67 -5.38
CA LEU A 167 -8.24 17.63 -4.84
C LEU A 167 -7.98 17.58 -3.34
N SER A 168 -9.02 17.82 -2.55
CA SER A 168 -8.96 17.69 -1.10
C SER A 168 -9.77 16.48 -0.67
N LEU A 169 -9.18 15.61 0.15
CA LEU A 169 -9.87 14.55 0.87
C LEU A 169 -9.68 14.81 2.36
N ALA A 170 -10.77 14.73 3.12
CA ALA A 170 -10.77 14.98 4.55
C ALA A 170 -11.54 13.88 5.28
N ASP A 171 -11.01 13.46 6.42
CA ASP A 171 -11.73 12.69 7.42
C ASP A 171 -12.46 13.68 8.34
N HIS A 172 -13.72 13.98 8.01
CA HIS A 172 -14.52 14.97 8.74
C HIS A 172 -14.65 14.65 10.25
N PRO A 173 -14.98 13.41 10.67
CA PRO A 173 -14.94 13.04 12.09
C PRO A 173 -13.60 13.31 12.77
N ALA A 174 -12.47 12.96 12.14
CA ALA A 174 -11.15 13.22 12.72
C ALA A 174 -10.82 14.72 12.79
N VAL A 175 -11.24 15.51 11.80
CA VAL A 175 -11.07 16.97 11.79
C VAL A 175 -11.88 17.62 12.92
N GLU A 176 -13.12 17.18 13.15
CA GLU A 176 -13.95 17.67 14.24
C GLU A 176 -13.37 17.32 15.62
N ALA A 177 -12.81 16.13 15.78
CA ALA A 177 -12.26 15.66 17.06
C ALA A 177 -10.88 16.23 17.39
N GLN A 178 -10.01 16.40 16.39
CA GLN A 178 -8.57 16.66 16.59
C GLN A 178 -8.09 18.01 16.02
N GLY A 179 -8.97 18.74 15.34
CA GLY A 179 -8.61 19.92 14.55
C GLY A 179 -8.00 19.54 13.20
N ARG A 180 -7.93 20.50 12.27
CA ARG A 180 -7.46 20.28 10.89
C ARG A 180 -5.93 20.16 10.82
N ARG A 181 -5.43 19.07 10.25
CA ARG A 181 -4.00 18.76 10.00
C ARG A 181 -3.81 18.36 8.54
N GLU A 182 -3.11 19.20 7.79
CA GLU A 182 -3.02 19.10 6.35
C GLU A 182 -1.68 18.54 5.88
N ALA A 183 -1.72 17.62 4.92
CA ALA A 183 -0.58 17.28 4.09
C ALA A 183 -0.87 17.66 2.63
N GLU A 184 0.01 18.46 2.03
CA GLU A 184 -0.09 18.85 0.62
C GLU A 184 0.95 18.11 -0.23
N TYR A 185 0.49 17.52 -1.33
CA TYR A 185 1.32 16.83 -2.31
C TYR A 185 1.15 17.46 -3.70
N ARG A 186 2.23 18.06 -4.20
CA ARG A 186 2.29 18.60 -5.56
C ARG A 186 2.66 17.51 -6.56
N VAL A 187 1.79 17.25 -7.54
CA VAL A 187 2.00 16.20 -8.57
C VAL A 187 1.99 16.83 -9.96
N PRO A 188 3.09 16.75 -10.73
CA PRO A 188 3.21 17.41 -12.05
C PRO A 188 2.50 16.63 -13.17
N ALA A 189 1.26 16.19 -12.95
CA ALA A 189 0.51 15.42 -13.93
C ALA A 189 -0.02 16.30 -15.07
N ALA A 190 0.12 15.83 -16.31
CA ALA A 190 -0.37 16.50 -17.50
C ALA A 190 -1.92 16.49 -17.59
N ASN A 191 -2.56 15.42 -17.09
CA ASN A 191 -4.02 15.25 -17.16
C ASN A 191 -4.64 15.05 -15.77
N LYS A 192 -5.65 15.88 -15.45
CA LYS A 192 -6.46 15.80 -14.23
C LYS A 192 -7.28 14.52 -14.13
N ASP A 193 -7.93 14.11 -15.23
CA ASP A 193 -8.85 12.97 -15.24
C ASP A 193 -8.12 11.64 -15.02
N ALA A 194 -6.85 11.57 -15.42
CA ALA A 194 -5.97 10.46 -15.11
C ALA A 194 -5.42 10.51 -13.66
N LEU A 195 -5.15 11.71 -13.14
CA LEU A 195 -4.60 11.89 -11.80
C LEU A 195 -5.62 11.61 -10.70
N TRP A 196 -6.84 12.16 -10.78
CA TRP A 196 -7.83 12.11 -9.68
C TRP A 196 -8.22 10.71 -9.20
N PRO A 197 -8.52 9.72 -10.06
CA PRO A 197 -8.84 8.38 -9.58
C PRO A 197 -7.71 7.76 -8.76
N ILE A 198 -6.47 7.94 -9.22
CA ILE A 198 -5.27 7.36 -8.59
C ILE A 198 -4.90 8.13 -7.32
N ALA A 199 -4.99 9.47 -7.36
CA ALA A 199 -4.72 10.34 -6.22
C ALA A 199 -5.73 10.16 -5.09
N LYS A 200 -7.01 9.91 -5.40
CA LYS A 200 -8.04 9.58 -4.38
C LYS A 200 -7.69 8.30 -3.63
N ALA A 201 -7.28 7.25 -4.34
CA ALA A 201 -6.89 5.99 -3.71
C ALA A 201 -5.64 6.15 -2.84
N ALA A 202 -4.64 6.88 -3.32
CA ALA A 202 -3.42 7.16 -2.55
C ALA A 202 -3.69 8.02 -1.30
N ALA A 203 -4.45 9.10 -1.44
CA ALA A 203 -4.85 9.95 -0.33
C ALA A 203 -5.68 9.20 0.72
N ALA A 204 -6.62 8.34 0.30
CA ALA A 204 -7.36 7.48 1.20
C ALA A 204 -6.43 6.50 1.96
N SER A 205 -5.38 6.00 1.31
CA SER A 205 -4.36 5.17 1.99
C SER A 205 -3.55 5.96 3.02
N HIS A 206 -3.29 7.25 2.81
CA HIS A 206 -2.68 8.11 3.83
C HIS A 206 -3.59 8.27 5.04
N LEU A 207 -4.85 8.66 4.81
CA LEU A 207 -5.84 8.83 5.89
C LEU A 207 -6.08 7.55 6.68
N ALA A 208 -6.04 6.38 6.03
CA ALA A 208 -6.28 5.10 6.70
C ALA A 208 -5.06 4.59 7.50
N ALA A 209 -3.84 4.67 6.95
CA ALA A 209 -2.67 4.00 7.53
C ALA A 209 -1.78 4.92 8.39
N ASP A 210 -1.86 6.24 8.24
CA ASP A 210 -0.96 7.14 8.98
C ASP A 210 -1.44 7.40 10.41
N GLN A 211 -2.74 7.22 10.71
CA GLN A 211 -3.34 7.50 12.04
C GLN A 211 -2.72 6.71 13.20
N THR A 212 -2.11 5.58 12.89
CA THR A 212 -1.62 4.58 13.85
C THR A 212 -0.13 4.31 13.69
N LEU A 213 0.52 5.04 12.80
CA LEU A 213 1.89 4.84 12.41
C LEU A 213 2.83 5.33 13.51
N GLN A 214 3.71 4.45 13.95
CA GLN A 214 4.70 4.76 14.98
C GLN A 214 6.09 4.65 14.35
N VAL A 215 6.98 5.57 14.72
CA VAL A 215 8.39 5.50 14.33
C VAL A 215 9.18 4.92 15.50
N LEU A 216 10.00 3.92 15.22
CA LEU A 216 10.86 3.27 16.19
C LEU A 216 12.31 3.44 15.77
N SER A 217 13.19 3.71 16.71
CA SER A 217 14.63 3.62 16.51
C SER A 217 15.14 2.39 17.25
N VAL A 218 15.57 1.39 16.50
CA VAL A 218 16.05 0.11 17.02
C VAL A 218 17.53 -0.02 16.77
N ARG A 219 18.29 -0.33 17.82
CA ARG A 219 19.73 -0.57 17.76
C ARG A 219 19.98 -2.06 17.67
N VAL A 220 20.51 -2.46 16.53
CA VAL A 220 20.68 -3.87 16.15
C VAL A 220 22.15 -4.21 15.93
N ALA A 221 22.43 -5.50 16.03
CA ALA A 221 23.73 -6.05 15.78
C ALA A 221 24.19 -5.85 14.32
N PRO A 222 25.52 -5.85 14.06
CA PRO A 222 26.07 -5.57 12.72
C PRO A 222 25.70 -6.60 11.64
N TRP A 223 25.28 -7.81 12.04
CA TRP A 223 24.84 -8.85 11.09
C TRP A 223 23.41 -8.66 10.58
N VAL A 224 22.63 -7.76 11.18
CA VAL A 224 21.31 -7.38 10.66
C VAL A 224 21.49 -6.53 9.41
N ARG A 225 21.30 -7.17 8.24
CA ARG A 225 21.56 -6.59 6.90
C ARG A 225 20.35 -5.88 6.29
N ALA A 226 19.45 -5.37 7.12
CA ALA A 226 18.29 -4.62 6.65
C ALA A 226 18.73 -3.25 6.11
N GLU A 227 18.30 -2.90 4.90
CA GLU A 227 18.61 -1.62 4.25
C GLU A 227 17.36 -0.75 4.11
N VAL A 228 17.54 0.55 3.84
CA VAL A 228 16.43 1.50 3.69
C VAL A 228 15.50 1.05 2.54
N GLY A 229 14.21 0.95 2.83
CA GLY A 229 13.18 0.44 1.94
C GLY A 229 12.89 -1.04 2.08
N ASP A 230 13.65 -1.80 2.87
CA ASP A 230 13.33 -3.21 3.13
C ASP A 230 12.15 -3.35 4.09
N VAL A 231 11.38 -4.43 3.90
CA VAL A 231 10.43 -4.89 4.92
C VAL A 231 11.17 -5.86 5.84
N VAL A 232 11.07 -5.66 7.14
CA VAL A 232 11.57 -6.59 8.16
C VAL A 232 10.41 -7.11 8.99
N TYR A 233 10.56 -8.31 9.55
CA TYR A 233 9.64 -8.81 10.55
C TYR A 233 10.23 -8.49 11.93
N LEU A 234 9.49 -7.76 12.76
CA LEU A 234 9.87 -7.50 14.14
C LEU A 234 9.15 -8.50 15.03
N ASP A 235 9.89 -9.12 15.96
CA ASP A 235 9.32 -9.93 17.03
C ASP A 235 10.00 -9.54 18.35
N LEU A 236 9.53 -8.44 18.92
CA LEU A 236 10.17 -7.77 20.05
C LEU A 236 9.23 -7.76 21.25
N THR A 237 9.73 -8.10 22.43
CA THR A 237 8.95 -8.05 23.69
C THR A 237 9.14 -6.73 24.45
N HIS A 238 9.80 -5.74 23.82
CA HIS A 238 10.25 -4.53 24.49
C HIS A 238 9.09 -3.62 25.00
N PRO A 239 9.10 -3.17 26.27
CA PRO A 239 8.00 -2.42 26.87
C PRO A 239 7.79 -1.00 26.32
N ALA A 240 8.78 -0.46 25.63
CA ALA A 240 8.66 0.83 24.95
C ALA A 240 7.80 0.76 23.68
N ILE A 241 7.51 -0.44 23.16
CA ILE A 241 6.71 -0.63 21.95
C ILE A 241 5.31 -1.07 22.34
N TRP A 242 4.32 -0.48 21.69
CA TRP A 242 2.92 -0.82 21.88
C TRP A 242 2.27 -1.13 20.53
N THR A 243 1.68 -2.33 20.43
CA THR A 243 0.83 -2.71 19.31
C THR A 243 -0.64 -2.68 19.74
N TRP A 244 -1.50 -2.12 18.90
CA TRP A 244 -2.96 -2.27 19.06
C TRP A 244 -3.50 -3.38 18.17
N ALA A 245 -2.69 -3.94 17.27
CA ALA A 245 -3.09 -4.89 16.25
C ALA A 245 -3.15 -6.34 16.74
N ALA A 246 -2.03 -6.83 17.28
CA ALA A 246 -1.81 -8.25 17.53
C ALA A 246 -2.04 -8.65 18.99
N ASN A 247 -1.87 -7.72 19.93
CA ASN A 247 -2.04 -7.98 21.35
C ASN A 247 -2.47 -6.69 22.08
N PRO A 248 -3.75 -6.28 21.95
CA PRO A 248 -4.24 -5.01 22.48
C PRO A 248 -3.96 -4.92 23.99
N GLY A 249 -3.22 -3.89 24.40
CA GLY A 249 -2.92 -3.64 25.81
C GLY A 249 -1.73 -4.38 26.39
N SER A 250 -0.97 -5.13 25.57
CA SER A 250 0.30 -5.75 25.98
C SER A 250 1.51 -5.03 25.37
N PRO A 251 2.62 -4.89 26.12
CA PRO A 251 3.88 -4.40 25.57
C PRO A 251 4.45 -5.36 24.52
N GLY A 252 5.23 -4.81 23.59
CA GLY A 252 5.88 -5.55 22.51
C GLY A 252 5.19 -5.38 21.16
N TYR A 253 5.80 -5.95 20.14
CA TYR A 253 5.34 -5.90 18.76
C TYR A 253 5.80 -7.14 17.99
N SER A 254 4.83 -7.83 17.38
CA SER A 254 5.10 -8.90 16.41
C SER A 254 4.43 -8.54 15.10
N GLY A 255 5.21 -8.31 14.04
CA GLY A 255 4.65 -7.89 12.75
C GLY A 255 5.62 -7.23 11.77
N PRO A 256 5.09 -6.79 10.60
CA PRO A 256 5.82 -6.00 9.60
C PRO A 256 6.40 -4.69 10.14
N ALA A 257 7.61 -4.35 9.72
CA ALA A 257 8.12 -2.98 9.79
C ALA A 257 8.84 -2.58 8.49
N ARG A 258 8.76 -1.30 8.14
CA ARG A 258 9.51 -0.72 7.02
C ARG A 258 10.74 0.00 7.53
N VAL A 259 11.91 -0.33 7.00
CA VAL A 259 13.13 0.44 7.28
C VAL A 259 13.09 1.75 6.50
N VAL A 260 13.04 2.89 7.18
CA VAL A 260 13.07 4.22 6.55
C VAL A 260 14.37 4.98 6.81
N GLY A 261 15.18 4.50 7.75
CA GLY A 261 16.50 5.07 8.02
C GLY A 261 17.46 4.01 8.50
N ARG A 262 18.73 4.20 8.18
CA ARG A 262 19.83 3.35 8.63
C ARG A 262 21.05 4.21 8.92
N LYS A 263 21.65 4.02 10.10
CA LYS A 263 22.90 4.65 10.51
C LYS A 263 23.86 3.58 11.02
N ILE A 264 25.10 3.60 10.56
CA ILE A 264 26.14 2.69 11.03
C ILE A 264 27.18 3.52 11.76
N ASN A 265 27.50 3.15 13.00
CA ASN A 265 28.64 3.71 13.71
C ASN A 265 29.92 3.01 13.20
N PRO A 266 30.85 3.71 12.54
CA PRO A 266 32.03 3.07 11.95
C PRO A 266 32.99 2.49 12.99
N ARG A 267 32.95 2.95 14.25
CA ARG A 267 33.85 2.50 15.32
C ARG A 267 33.35 1.22 15.99
N THR A 268 32.05 1.13 16.26
CA THR A 268 31.44 -0.01 16.96
C THR A 268 30.74 -0.98 16.02
N LEU A 269 30.57 -0.59 14.75
CA LEU A 269 29.74 -1.26 13.73
C LEU A 269 28.26 -1.42 14.12
N GLN A 270 27.85 -0.77 15.22
CA GLN A 270 26.47 -0.74 15.66
C GLN A 270 25.60 -0.10 14.58
N THR A 271 24.48 -0.75 14.27
CA THR A 271 23.52 -0.25 13.30
C THR A 271 22.28 0.23 14.03
N THR A 272 21.89 1.47 13.78
CA THR A 272 20.60 2.01 14.21
C THR A 272 19.66 2.04 13.02
N LEU A 273 18.56 1.31 13.13
CA LEU A 273 17.48 1.30 12.15
C LEU A 273 16.36 2.22 12.63
N VAL A 274 15.87 3.06 11.73
CA VAL A 274 14.61 3.80 11.93
C VAL A 274 13.53 3.04 11.18
N LEU A 275 12.54 2.56 11.91
CA LEU A 275 11.50 1.66 11.45
C LEU A 275 10.14 2.34 11.54
N LEU A 276 9.32 2.19 10.51
CA LEU A 276 7.89 2.47 10.58
C LEU A 276 7.17 1.18 10.89
N ILE A 277 6.40 1.18 11.97
CA ILE A 277 5.46 0.12 12.29
C ILE A 277 4.03 0.64 12.18
N ASP A 278 3.14 -0.22 11.72
CA ASP A 278 1.72 0.05 11.84
C ASP A 278 1.24 -0.45 13.21
N GLY A 279 0.78 0.48 14.05
CA GLY A 279 0.14 0.18 15.31
C GLY A 279 -1.36 -0.08 15.18
N ALA A 280 -1.95 -0.04 13.99
CA ALA A 280 -3.40 -0.13 13.81
C ALA A 280 -3.94 -1.49 14.25
N VAL A 281 -5.05 -1.47 14.99
CA VAL A 281 -6.03 -2.54 14.82
C VAL A 281 -6.38 -2.56 13.33
N GLN A 282 -6.13 -3.67 12.63
CA GLN A 282 -6.71 -3.82 11.30
C GLN A 282 -8.23 -3.92 11.49
N ILE A 283 -8.90 -2.76 11.51
CA ILE A 283 -10.36 -2.68 11.48
C ILE A 283 -10.76 -3.07 10.07
N ARG A 284 -10.87 -4.39 9.87
CA ARG A 284 -11.32 -4.96 8.62
C ARG A 284 -12.83 -4.87 8.60
N ALA A 285 -13.38 -4.49 7.45
CA ALA A 285 -14.81 -4.67 7.24
C ALA A 285 -15.12 -6.17 7.35
N LEU A 286 -16.26 -6.51 7.95
CA LEU A 286 -16.77 -7.87 7.92
C LEU A 286 -17.03 -8.26 6.46
N SER A 287 -16.67 -9.49 6.09
CA SER A 287 -16.89 -9.99 4.73
C SER A 287 -18.37 -9.84 4.32
N PRO A 288 -18.67 -9.30 3.13
CA PRO A 288 -20.05 -9.12 2.71
C PRO A 288 -20.74 -10.48 2.59
N ALA A 289 -21.72 -10.73 3.45
CA ALA A 289 -22.52 -11.95 3.44
C ALA A 289 -23.70 -11.82 2.48
N ALA A 290 -23.92 -12.86 1.67
CA ALA A 290 -25.05 -12.91 0.75
C ALA A 290 -26.31 -13.36 1.49
N GLU A 291 -27.25 -12.45 1.71
CA GLU A 291 -28.55 -12.78 2.30
C GLU A 291 -29.33 -13.72 1.39
N ILE A 292 -29.84 -14.82 1.94
CA ILE A 292 -30.60 -15.81 1.19
C ILE A 292 -31.99 -15.25 0.92
N ALA A 293 -32.31 -15.02 -0.35
CA ALA A 293 -33.59 -14.50 -0.78
C ALA A 293 -34.65 -15.60 -0.89
N ALA A 294 -34.27 -16.77 -1.40
CA ALA A 294 -35.15 -17.94 -1.52
C ALA A 294 -34.35 -19.25 -1.53
N PHE A 295 -35.02 -20.37 -1.26
CA PHE A 295 -34.44 -21.71 -1.31
C PHE A 295 -35.53 -22.75 -1.54
N GLN A 296 -35.17 -23.93 -2.06
CA GLN A 296 -36.14 -24.99 -2.32
C GLN A 296 -36.69 -25.63 -1.04
N HIS A 297 -35.79 -26.01 -0.14
CA HIS A 297 -36.07 -26.75 1.09
C HIS A 297 -35.16 -26.24 2.20
N ALA A 298 -35.69 -26.13 3.41
CA ALA A 298 -34.97 -25.51 4.52
C ALA A 298 -33.78 -26.35 4.98
N THR A 299 -33.85 -27.68 4.93
CA THR A 299 -32.82 -28.58 5.49
C THR A 299 -31.95 -29.24 4.41
N THR A 300 -32.50 -29.44 3.21
CA THR A 300 -31.84 -30.14 2.09
C THR A 300 -32.05 -29.38 0.77
N PRO A 301 -31.59 -28.12 0.70
CA PRO A 301 -31.75 -27.33 -0.52
C PRO A 301 -30.95 -27.97 -1.67
N THR A 302 -31.56 -28.11 -2.85
CA THR A 302 -30.82 -28.36 -4.10
C THR A 302 -30.44 -27.07 -4.81
N TRP A 303 -31.11 -25.97 -4.45
CA TRP A 303 -30.76 -24.62 -4.90
C TRP A 303 -31.07 -23.57 -3.82
N ILE A 304 -30.31 -22.47 -3.88
CA ILE A 304 -30.44 -21.28 -3.02
C ILE A 304 -30.32 -20.04 -3.91
N ASP A 305 -31.22 -19.08 -3.76
CA ASP A 305 -31.18 -17.81 -4.46
C ASP A 305 -30.61 -16.70 -3.56
N VAL A 306 -29.65 -15.94 -4.10
CA VAL A 306 -29.03 -14.76 -3.48
C VAL A 306 -29.09 -13.56 -4.43
N PRO A 307 -28.85 -12.32 -3.96
CA PRO A 307 -28.88 -11.15 -4.82
C PRO A 307 -27.96 -11.26 -6.04
N LEU A 308 -28.42 -10.74 -7.18
CA LEU A 308 -27.73 -10.88 -8.47
C LEU A 308 -26.29 -10.31 -8.48
N ILE A 309 -26.01 -9.33 -7.62
CA ILE A 309 -24.67 -8.72 -7.48
C ILE A 309 -23.57 -9.75 -7.16
N TYR A 310 -23.93 -10.90 -6.57
CA TYR A 310 -22.97 -11.96 -6.24
C TYR A 310 -22.66 -12.91 -7.41
N LEU A 311 -23.41 -12.85 -8.52
CA LEU A 311 -23.23 -13.75 -9.67
C LEU A 311 -21.82 -13.67 -10.30
N PRO A 312 -21.26 -12.48 -10.60
CA PRO A 312 -19.92 -12.39 -11.19
C PRO A 312 -18.86 -13.01 -10.28
N HIS A 313 -19.01 -12.82 -8.96
CA HIS A 313 -18.08 -13.33 -7.97
C HIS A 313 -18.14 -14.86 -7.85
N MET A 314 -19.34 -15.44 -7.73
CA MET A 314 -19.52 -16.88 -7.61
C MET A 314 -19.06 -17.62 -8.87
N THR A 315 -19.32 -17.04 -10.05
CA THR A 315 -18.87 -17.61 -11.34
C THR A 315 -17.34 -17.63 -11.43
N ALA A 316 -16.67 -16.55 -11.03
CA ALA A 316 -15.22 -16.47 -11.01
C ALA A 316 -14.61 -17.46 -10.01
N ALA A 317 -15.21 -17.62 -8.83
CA ALA A 317 -14.72 -18.55 -7.81
C ALA A 317 -14.83 -20.01 -8.25
N LEU A 318 -15.96 -20.41 -8.84
CA LEU A 318 -16.16 -21.76 -9.39
C LEU A 318 -15.19 -22.07 -10.54
N ALA A 319 -14.97 -21.10 -11.44
CA ALA A 319 -14.04 -21.25 -12.55
C ALA A 319 -12.59 -21.43 -12.07
N ALA A 320 -12.16 -20.65 -11.08
CA ALA A 320 -10.81 -20.74 -10.52
C ALA A 320 -10.58 -22.04 -9.73
N ALA A 321 -11.58 -22.49 -8.98
CA ALA A 321 -11.50 -23.75 -8.24
C ALA A 321 -11.48 -24.98 -9.17
N GLY A 322 -11.95 -24.84 -10.42
CA GLY A 322 -12.11 -25.96 -11.35
C GLY A 322 -13.13 -27.00 -10.86
N GLY A 323 -14.01 -26.63 -9.92
CA GLY A 323 -14.91 -27.55 -9.24
C GLY A 323 -15.79 -26.86 -8.19
N PRO A 324 -16.57 -27.64 -7.41
CA PRO A 324 -17.48 -27.08 -6.41
C PRO A 324 -16.75 -26.39 -5.26
N VAL A 325 -17.30 -25.28 -4.77
CA VAL A 325 -16.76 -24.48 -3.67
C VAL A 325 -17.62 -24.57 -2.42
N TRP A 326 -17.03 -24.39 -1.24
CA TRP A 326 -17.76 -24.37 0.03
C TRP A 326 -18.11 -22.95 0.46
N LEU A 327 -19.37 -22.73 0.82
CA LEU A 327 -19.87 -21.52 1.47
C LEU A 327 -20.36 -21.87 2.88
N TYR A 328 -20.01 -21.07 3.88
CA TYR A 328 -20.56 -21.22 5.23
C TYR A 328 -21.94 -20.55 5.33
N HIS A 329 -22.79 -21.12 6.16
CA HIS A 329 -24.11 -20.59 6.49
C HIS A 329 -24.11 -19.96 7.88
N TYR A 330 -24.82 -18.86 8.01
CA TYR A 330 -24.99 -18.12 9.26
C TYR A 330 -26.43 -17.65 9.42
N LYS A 331 -26.85 -17.46 10.68
CA LYS A 331 -28.07 -16.74 11.06
C LYS A 331 -27.73 -15.63 12.03
N VAL A 332 -28.38 -14.48 11.84
CA VAL A 332 -28.21 -13.34 12.75
C VAL A 332 -28.54 -13.72 14.19
N GLY A 333 -27.57 -13.56 15.09
CA GLY A 333 -27.70 -13.85 16.51
C GLY A 333 -27.50 -15.33 16.92
N ALA A 334 -27.15 -16.21 15.99
CA ALA A 334 -26.75 -17.58 16.30
C ALA A 334 -25.23 -17.71 16.48
N VAL A 335 -24.79 -18.69 17.27
CA VAL A 335 -23.37 -19.06 17.36
C VAL A 335 -22.96 -19.73 16.06
N GLU A 336 -21.93 -19.19 15.41
CA GLU A 336 -21.42 -19.73 14.15
C GLU A 336 -20.82 -21.12 14.35
N ASN A 337 -21.11 -22.01 13.41
CA ASN A 337 -20.65 -23.39 13.42
C ASN A 337 -20.05 -23.74 12.06
N VAL A 338 -18.75 -24.04 12.04
CA VAL A 338 -18.00 -24.46 10.85
C VAL A 338 -18.55 -25.74 10.19
N GLY A 339 -19.45 -26.45 10.86
CA GLY A 339 -20.22 -27.53 10.28
C GLY A 339 -21.33 -27.06 9.32
N GLU A 340 -21.88 -25.87 9.50
CA GLU A 340 -23.00 -25.31 8.72
C GLU A 340 -22.48 -24.73 7.40
N ARG A 341 -22.47 -25.56 6.35
CA ARG A 341 -21.92 -25.19 5.04
C ARG A 341 -22.66 -25.84 3.89
N HIS A 342 -22.61 -25.21 2.73
CA HIS A 342 -23.14 -25.74 1.47
C HIS A 342 -22.04 -25.84 0.42
N GLN A 343 -22.00 -26.96 -0.29
CA GLN A 343 -21.15 -27.14 -1.45
C GLN A 343 -21.89 -26.65 -2.68
N VAL A 344 -21.40 -25.58 -3.31
CA VAL A 344 -21.99 -24.97 -4.49
C VAL A 344 -21.25 -25.46 -5.73
N SER A 345 -21.98 -25.99 -6.72
CA SER A 345 -21.41 -26.52 -7.97
C SER A 345 -21.66 -25.64 -9.18
N ALA A 346 -22.65 -24.75 -9.14
CA ALA A 346 -22.95 -23.84 -10.22
C ALA A 346 -23.62 -22.56 -9.71
N ALA A 347 -23.46 -21.46 -10.43
CA ALA A 347 -24.15 -20.20 -10.23
C ALA A 347 -24.71 -19.71 -11.57
N ALA A 348 -25.98 -19.30 -11.60
CA ALA A 348 -26.64 -18.80 -12.82
C ALA A 348 -27.67 -17.72 -12.49
N GLU A 349 -27.95 -16.83 -13.44
CA GLU A 349 -29.05 -15.88 -13.31
C GLU A 349 -30.40 -16.59 -13.55
N VAL A 350 -31.30 -16.49 -12.58
CA VAL A 350 -32.68 -16.99 -12.69
C VAL A 350 -33.62 -15.96 -12.06
N GLY A 351 -34.52 -15.39 -12.85
CA GLY A 351 -35.54 -14.45 -12.35
C GLY A 351 -34.97 -13.18 -11.69
N GLY A 352 -33.81 -12.69 -12.16
CA GLY A 352 -33.15 -11.52 -11.59
C GLY A 352 -32.41 -11.77 -10.26
N LEU A 353 -32.23 -13.04 -9.88
CA LEU A 353 -31.43 -13.47 -8.74
C LEU A 353 -30.28 -14.37 -9.21
N CYS A 354 -29.26 -14.48 -8.38
CA CYS A 354 -28.19 -15.47 -8.56
C CYS A 354 -28.63 -16.77 -7.90
N ARG A 355 -28.95 -17.79 -8.70
CA ARG A 355 -29.27 -19.14 -8.23
C ARG A 355 -28.00 -19.96 -8.10
N LEU A 356 -27.72 -20.39 -6.88
CA LEU A 356 -26.65 -21.32 -6.53
C LEU A 356 -27.20 -22.75 -6.54
N THR A 357 -26.53 -23.64 -7.27
CA THR A 357 -26.84 -25.08 -7.27
C THR A 357 -26.04 -25.77 -6.18
N ILE A 358 -26.73 -26.49 -5.29
CA ILE A 358 -26.13 -27.13 -4.12
C ILE A 358 -25.86 -28.60 -4.42
N ALA A 359 -24.59 -28.99 -4.41
CA ALA A 359 -24.15 -30.37 -4.61
C ALA A 359 -24.17 -31.19 -3.33
N ALA A 360 -23.89 -30.56 -2.18
CA ALA A 360 -23.89 -31.22 -0.88
C ALA A 360 -24.21 -30.26 0.26
N ASN A 361 -24.87 -30.78 1.30
CA ASN A 361 -25.05 -30.12 2.59
C ASN A 361 -24.72 -31.13 3.71
N PRO A 362 -23.50 -31.13 4.26
CA PRO A 362 -23.03 -32.14 5.20
C PRO A 362 -23.68 -32.06 6.59
N THR A 363 -24.36 -30.96 6.93
CA THR A 363 -25.02 -30.78 8.24
C THR A 363 -26.48 -30.38 8.08
N GLY A 364 -27.36 -30.96 8.89
CA GLY A 364 -28.80 -30.73 8.87
C GLY A 364 -29.25 -29.39 9.45
N HIS A 365 -28.52 -28.30 9.17
CA HIS A 365 -28.93 -26.96 9.56
C HIS A 365 -30.11 -26.49 8.70
N THR A 366 -30.88 -25.53 9.22
CA THR A 366 -32.15 -25.10 8.62
C THR A 366 -32.05 -23.67 8.11
N LEU A 367 -32.25 -23.48 6.80
CA LEU A 367 -32.39 -22.16 6.18
C LEU A 367 -33.70 -21.49 6.59
N SER A 368 -33.64 -20.17 6.81
CA SER A 368 -34.81 -19.36 7.15
C SER A 368 -34.59 -17.93 6.67
N THR A 369 -35.51 -17.44 5.82
CA THR A 369 -35.57 -16.04 5.42
C THR A 369 -36.03 -15.14 6.58
N ALA A 370 -36.89 -15.65 7.45
CA ALA A 370 -37.36 -14.92 8.64
C ALA A 370 -36.25 -14.67 9.67
N ALA A 371 -35.32 -15.62 9.82
CA ALA A 371 -34.14 -15.50 10.69
C ALA A 371 -32.91 -14.91 9.98
N ARG A 372 -33.08 -14.36 8.76
CA ARG A 372 -32.02 -13.77 7.92
C ARG A 372 -30.82 -14.70 7.77
N SER A 373 -31.06 -15.85 7.15
CA SER A 373 -29.99 -16.75 6.74
C SER A 373 -29.10 -16.09 5.69
N THR A 374 -27.79 -16.16 5.88
CA THR A 374 -26.83 -15.61 4.92
C THR A 374 -25.74 -16.63 4.60
N LEU A 375 -25.13 -16.49 3.43
CA LEU A 375 -23.97 -17.28 3.01
C LEU A 375 -22.72 -16.41 2.99
N THR A 376 -21.61 -16.96 3.45
CA THR A 376 -20.30 -16.32 3.30
C THR A 376 -19.85 -16.38 1.84
N LEU A 377 -18.74 -15.70 1.55
CA LEU A 377 -18.01 -15.92 0.30
C LEU A 377 -17.25 -17.27 0.35
N PRO A 378 -16.73 -17.77 -0.79
CA PRO A 378 -16.03 -19.05 -0.86
C PRO A 378 -14.75 -19.10 -0.02
N THR A 379 -14.66 -20.03 0.93
CA THR A 379 -13.54 -20.13 1.91
C THR A 379 -12.61 -21.32 1.68
N LEU A 380 -13.13 -22.46 1.18
CA LEU A 380 -12.40 -23.73 1.13
C LEU A 380 -12.59 -24.44 -0.21
N GLY A 381 -11.54 -25.12 -0.67
CA GLY A 381 -11.54 -25.93 -1.89
C GLY A 381 -10.98 -25.23 -3.14
N GLY A 382 -10.06 -24.26 -2.98
CA GLY A 382 -9.43 -23.56 -4.10
C GLY A 382 -10.28 -22.44 -4.71
N GLY A 383 -11.26 -21.93 -3.97
CA GLY A 383 -12.02 -20.74 -4.37
C GLY A 383 -11.10 -19.54 -4.58
N HIS A 384 -11.37 -18.75 -5.62
CA HIS A 384 -10.65 -17.50 -5.88
C HIS A 384 -10.90 -16.49 -4.76
N ILE A 385 -9.94 -16.34 -3.85
CA ILE A 385 -9.86 -15.15 -2.98
C ILE A 385 -9.41 -14.00 -3.86
N ALA A 386 -10.35 -13.19 -4.32
CA ALA A 386 -10.02 -11.99 -5.04
C ALA A 386 -9.26 -11.03 -4.12
N ALA A 387 -8.33 -10.23 -4.67
CA ALA A 387 -7.52 -9.30 -3.89
C ALA A 387 -8.34 -8.34 -3.01
N TRP A 388 -9.61 -8.08 -3.37
CA TRP A 388 -10.53 -7.30 -2.54
C TRP A 388 -11.01 -8.08 -1.31
N GLN A 389 -11.23 -9.40 -1.39
CA GLN A 389 -11.70 -10.26 -0.30
C GLN A 389 -10.67 -10.42 0.82
N ALA A 390 -9.38 -10.41 0.46
CA ALA A 390 -8.28 -10.44 1.41
C ALA A 390 -8.26 -9.21 2.36
N ASN A 391 -9.07 -8.18 2.10
CA ASN A 391 -9.20 -7.00 2.95
C ASN A 391 -10.32 -7.13 4.00
N PHE A 392 -11.14 -8.18 3.93
CA PHE A 392 -12.21 -8.41 4.89
C PHE A 392 -11.75 -9.38 5.98
N ALA A 393 -12.40 -9.29 7.13
CA ALA A 393 -12.26 -10.28 8.19
C ALA A 393 -13.37 -11.34 8.07
N HIS A 394 -13.05 -12.55 8.51
CA HIS A 394 -14.09 -13.51 8.85
C HIS A 394 -14.94 -12.94 10.00
N ILE A 395 -16.23 -13.27 9.96
CA ILE A 395 -17.23 -12.77 10.91
C ILE A 395 -17.19 -13.54 12.24
N ASP A 396 -16.59 -14.74 12.27
CA ASP A 396 -16.42 -15.61 13.44
C ASP A 396 -15.29 -15.15 14.37
N ASP A 397 -14.10 -14.93 13.83
CA ASP A 397 -12.87 -14.79 14.62
C ASP A 397 -12.03 -13.56 14.28
N GLY A 398 -12.47 -12.76 13.29
CA GLY A 398 -11.73 -11.59 12.83
C GLY A 398 -10.49 -11.91 11.99
N THR A 399 -10.21 -13.19 11.71
CA THR A 399 -9.07 -13.62 10.90
C THR A 399 -9.24 -13.25 9.44
N GLN A 400 -8.14 -13.26 8.69
CA GLN A 400 -8.13 -12.80 7.30
C GLN A 400 -8.60 -13.90 6.35
N TRP A 401 -9.28 -13.49 5.28
CA TRP A 401 -9.53 -14.36 4.14
C TRP A 401 -8.21 -14.56 3.38
N GLY A 402 -7.42 -15.57 3.75
CA GLY A 402 -6.17 -15.98 3.07
C GLY A 402 -4.92 -15.88 3.92
#